data_AF-A0A4P1R094-F1
#
_entry.id   AF-A0A4P1R094-F1
#
_cell.length_a   1.000
_cell.length_b   1.000
_cell.length_c   1.000
_cell.angle_alpha   90.00
_cell.angle_beta   90.00
_cell.angle_gamma   90.00
#
_symmetry.space_group_name_H-M   'P 1'
#
loop_
_entity.id
_entity.type
_entity.pdbx_description
1 polymer ?
#
loop_
_entity_poly.entity_id
_entity_poly.type
_entity_poly.pdbx_seq_one_letter_code
_entity_poly.pdbx_strand_id
1 'polypeptide(L)'
;MVSGAINEILKAVELILSKLLSEVNSENDNDAEPKSKVRLVVPNGSCGRIIGKGGATIRSFIEDSQAGIKISPQDNNYFGINDRLVTLTGTLDEQMHAVDLIVSKLSEDSHYSQSINSPMSYPGVSSSGYHGAPSLLPSGNPSDYITNGPGVKFENSKEERSNSLTIGVLDGHVGFVVGRGGRNIMEISQTSGARVKISDRGDYISGTSERKVTITGSQRAIHTAESMILKKVAYATEKAIEVE
;
A
#
# COMPACT_ATOMS: atom_id res chain seq x y z
N MET A 1 13.38 -10.00 10.48
CA MET A 1 12.21 -9.17 10.83
C MET A 1 12.19 -9.03 12.34
N VAL A 2 11.91 -7.83 12.86
CA VAL A 2 11.62 -7.60 14.27
C VAL A 2 10.11 -7.74 14.46
N SER A 3 9.67 -8.59 15.38
CA SER A 3 8.25 -8.83 15.66
C SER A 3 8.07 -9.19 17.14
N GLY A 4 6.99 -8.74 17.76
CA GLY A 4 6.72 -8.96 19.18
C GLY A 4 5.71 -7.95 19.71
N ALA A 5 5.68 -7.77 21.03
CA ALA A 5 4.90 -6.70 21.65
C ALA A 5 5.52 -5.32 21.32
N ILE A 6 4.71 -4.24 21.39
CA ILE A 6 5.13 -2.88 21.00
C ILE A 6 6.41 -2.46 21.72
N ASN A 7 6.49 -2.70 23.03
CA ASN A 7 7.67 -2.42 23.85
C ASN A 7 8.93 -3.18 23.42
N GLU A 8 8.80 -4.42 22.94
CA GLU A 8 9.92 -5.22 22.43
C GLU A 8 10.39 -4.68 21.07
N ILE A 9 9.45 -4.30 20.21
CA ILE A 9 9.74 -3.68 18.91
C ILE A 9 10.46 -2.34 19.12
N LEU A 10 9.97 -1.48 20.02
CA LEU A 10 10.59 -0.18 20.31
C LEU A 10 12.01 -0.35 20.84
N LYS A 11 12.24 -1.26 21.79
CA LYS A 11 13.60 -1.56 22.28
C LYS A 11 14.52 -2.06 21.18
N ALA A 12 14.03 -2.93 20.29
CA ALA A 12 14.82 -3.41 19.17
C ALA A 12 15.17 -2.27 18.20
N VAL A 13 14.22 -1.38 17.89
CA VAL A 13 14.45 -0.21 17.03
C VAL A 13 15.47 0.73 17.68
N GLU A 14 15.37 0.99 18.98
CA GLU A 14 16.32 1.81 19.73
C GLU A 14 17.75 1.28 19.63
N LEU A 15 17.94 -0.03 19.88
CA LEU A 15 19.25 -0.68 19.79
C LEU A 15 19.83 -0.62 18.38
N ILE A 16 18.99 -0.86 17.36
CA ILE A 16 19.41 -0.81 15.95
C ILE A 16 19.81 0.62 15.57
N LEU A 17 18.98 1.61 15.85
CA LEU A 17 19.26 3.01 15.50
C LEU A 17 20.49 3.54 16.26
N SER A 18 20.61 3.22 17.55
CA SER A 18 21.79 3.58 18.36
C SER A 18 23.08 3.03 17.74
N LYS A 19 23.05 1.76 17.32
CA LYS A 19 24.20 1.09 16.72
C LYS A 19 24.55 1.70 15.36
N LEU A 20 23.57 1.90 14.49
CA LEU A 20 23.77 2.51 13.17
C LEU A 20 24.35 3.94 13.28
N LEU A 21 23.85 4.74 14.23
CA LEU A 21 24.36 6.09 14.45
C LEU A 21 25.77 6.10 15.04
N SER A 22 26.10 5.14 15.91
CA SER A 22 27.47 5.01 16.43
C SER A 22 28.50 4.66 15.36
N GLU A 23 28.10 3.96 14.29
CA GLU A 23 29.01 3.54 13.21
C GLU A 23 29.21 4.65 12.17
N VAL A 24 28.17 5.43 11.85
CA VAL A 24 28.22 6.52 10.86
C VAL A 24 29.03 7.74 11.34
N ASN A 25 29.13 7.96 12.66
CA ASN A 25 29.89 9.07 13.24
C ASN A 25 31.41 8.82 13.30
N SER A 26 31.90 7.68 12.81
CA SER A 26 33.32 7.32 12.84
C SER A 26 34.17 8.00 11.74
N GLU A 27 33.54 8.63 10.73
CA GLU A 27 34.26 9.06 9.51
C GLU A 27 34.03 10.52 9.05
N ASN A 28 33.32 11.38 9.79
CA ASN A 28 33.10 12.77 9.32
C ASN A 28 33.32 13.81 10.42
N ASP A 29 34.52 14.39 10.42
CA ASP A 29 34.86 15.68 11.03
C ASP A 29 34.28 16.79 10.14
N ASN A 30 33.03 17.22 10.39
CA ASN A 30 32.45 18.44 9.82
C ASN A 30 31.34 18.98 10.73
N ASP A 31 31.45 20.27 11.06
CA ASP A 31 30.67 21.07 12.02
C ASP A 31 29.23 21.37 11.55
N ALA A 32 28.47 20.33 11.22
CA ALA A 32 27.03 20.39 11.06
C ALA A 32 26.44 19.15 11.72
N GLU A 33 25.81 19.34 12.88
CA GLU A 33 25.13 18.29 13.65
C GLU A 33 24.42 17.31 12.71
N PRO A 34 24.86 16.04 12.60
CA PRO A 34 24.30 15.11 11.65
C PRO A 34 22.89 14.76 12.11
N LYS A 35 21.90 15.48 11.59
CA LYS A 35 20.49 15.14 11.80
C LYS A 35 20.24 13.82 11.12
N SER A 36 20.31 12.75 11.92
CA SER A 36 19.94 11.40 11.56
C SER A 36 18.64 11.41 10.77
N LYS A 37 18.52 10.52 9.78
CA LYS A 37 17.32 10.38 8.98
C LYS A 37 16.86 8.93 8.99
N VAL A 38 15.66 8.68 9.51
CA VAL A 38 15.02 7.38 9.53
C VAL A 38 13.80 7.40 8.60
N ARG A 39 13.54 6.30 7.88
CA ARG A 39 12.37 6.18 7.00
C ARG A 39 11.58 4.94 7.39
N LEU A 40 10.32 5.14 7.76
CA LEU A 40 9.37 4.09 8.05
C LEU A 40 8.49 3.86 6.82
N VAL A 41 8.22 2.60 6.51
CA VAL A 41 7.25 2.21 5.49
C VAL A 41 5.91 2.02 6.19
N VAL A 42 4.87 2.70 5.71
CA VAL A 42 3.53 2.66 6.30
C VAL A 42 2.49 2.40 5.22
N PRO A 43 1.54 1.46 5.44
CA PRO A 43 0.45 1.22 4.52
C PRO A 43 -0.37 2.47 4.22
N ASN A 44 -0.74 2.68 2.95
CA ASN A 44 -1.49 3.89 2.53
C ASN A 44 -2.72 4.16 3.40
N GLY A 45 -3.50 3.10 3.64
CA GLY A 45 -4.77 3.16 4.36
C GLY A 45 -4.61 3.69 5.79
N SER A 46 -3.43 3.51 6.38
CA SER A 46 -3.14 3.94 7.75
C SER A 46 -2.52 5.34 7.82
N CYS A 47 -1.94 5.86 6.73
CA CYS A 47 -1.34 7.21 6.70
C CYS A 47 -2.35 8.33 6.95
N GLY A 48 -3.61 8.15 6.54
CA GLY A 48 -4.66 9.14 6.81
C GLY A 48 -4.87 9.39 8.31
N ARG A 49 -4.69 8.36 9.15
CA ARG A 49 -4.82 8.45 10.61
C ARG A 49 -3.60 9.10 11.25
N ILE A 50 -2.40 8.82 10.74
CA ILE A 50 -1.17 9.51 11.17
C ILE A 50 -1.29 11.01 10.87
N ILE A 51 -1.78 11.38 9.69
CA ILE A 51 -2.00 12.79 9.32
C ILE A 51 -3.10 13.42 10.17
N GLY A 52 -4.23 12.73 10.33
CA GLY A 52 -5.39 13.24 11.03
C GLY A 52 -6.14 14.32 10.24
N LYS A 53 -7.34 14.68 10.70
CA LYS A 53 -8.20 15.66 10.03
C LYS A 53 -7.50 17.03 10.01
N GLY A 54 -7.30 17.59 8.82
CA GLY A 54 -6.60 18.87 8.64
C GLY A 54 -5.12 18.86 9.05
N GLY A 55 -4.50 17.68 9.19
CA GLY A 55 -3.12 17.54 9.65
C GLY A 55 -2.94 17.69 11.16
N ALA A 56 -4.01 17.67 11.96
CA ALA A 56 -3.92 17.92 13.40
C ALA A 56 -3.06 16.88 14.13
N THR A 57 -3.20 15.59 13.79
CA THR A 57 -2.48 14.50 14.46
C THR A 57 -0.99 14.54 14.15
N ILE A 58 -0.60 14.70 12.88
CA ILE A 58 0.81 14.81 12.52
C ILE A 58 1.45 16.07 13.11
N ARG A 59 0.71 17.19 13.23
CA ARG A 59 1.20 18.39 13.91
C ARG A 59 1.47 18.13 15.39
N SER A 60 0.55 17.43 16.08
CA SER A 60 0.79 17.00 17.47
C SER A 60 2.04 16.14 17.56
N PHE A 61 2.22 15.16 16.67
CA PHE A 61 3.42 14.32 16.72
C PHE A 61 4.71 15.11 16.54
N ILE A 62 4.73 16.09 15.63
CA ILE A 62 5.88 16.97 15.43
C ILE A 62 6.14 17.82 16.69
N GLU A 63 5.08 18.35 17.31
CA GLU A 63 5.17 19.16 18.52
C GLU A 63 5.61 18.33 19.75
N ASP A 64 5.06 17.14 19.93
CA ASP A 64 5.33 16.28 21.08
C ASP A 64 6.73 15.65 20.98
N SER A 65 7.15 15.21 19.80
CA SER A 65 8.45 14.57 19.59
C SER A 65 9.60 15.53 19.30
N GLN A 66 9.31 16.79 18.96
CA GLN A 66 10.27 17.75 18.41
C GLN A 66 11.02 17.27 17.14
N ALA A 67 10.63 16.11 16.58
CA ALA A 67 11.23 15.56 15.38
C ALA A 67 10.64 16.20 14.11
N GLY A 68 11.46 16.29 13.07
CA GLY A 68 10.97 16.58 11.73
C GLY A 68 10.27 15.35 11.13
N ILE A 69 8.94 15.41 10.99
CA ILE A 69 8.13 14.33 10.41
C ILE A 69 7.61 14.75 9.03
N LYS A 70 7.95 13.99 7.99
CA LYS A 70 7.45 14.21 6.62
C LYS A 70 6.91 12.92 6.03
N ILE A 71 5.69 12.97 5.48
CA ILE A 71 5.09 11.83 4.79
C ILE A 71 5.22 12.06 3.29
N SER A 72 5.75 11.08 2.56
CA SER A 72 5.85 11.14 1.10
C SER A 72 4.48 11.36 0.47
N PRO A 73 4.36 12.19 -0.58
CA PRO A 73 3.08 12.42 -1.23
C PRO A 73 2.56 11.12 -1.87
N GLN A 74 1.24 11.05 -2.11
CA GLN A 74 0.55 9.83 -2.51
C GLN A 74 0.87 9.38 -3.95
N ASP A 75 1.34 10.30 -4.77
CA ASP A 75 1.82 10.12 -6.14
C ASP A 75 3.23 9.51 -6.22
N ASN A 76 4.00 9.56 -5.12
CA ASN A 76 5.35 8.99 -5.04
C ASN A 76 5.33 7.49 -4.65
N ASN A 77 4.40 6.73 -5.20
CA ASN A 77 4.34 5.28 -5.03
C ASN A 77 5.51 4.62 -5.78
N TYR A 78 6.24 3.74 -5.09
CA TYR A 78 7.12 2.79 -5.75
C TYR A 78 6.25 1.74 -6.46
N PHE A 79 6.64 1.35 -7.68
CA PHE A 79 5.89 0.42 -8.52
C PHE A 79 5.36 -0.79 -7.75
N GLY A 80 4.02 -0.95 -7.71
CA GLY A 80 3.36 -2.12 -7.10
C GLY A 80 3.25 -2.12 -5.57
N ILE A 81 3.73 -1.08 -4.87
CA ILE A 81 3.46 -0.87 -3.44
C ILE A 81 2.68 0.43 -3.27
N ASN A 82 1.51 0.34 -2.63
CA ASN A 82 0.74 1.54 -2.30
C ASN A 82 1.22 2.21 -1.00
N ASP A 83 2.32 1.72 -0.41
CA ASP A 83 2.81 2.19 0.88
C ASP A 83 3.51 3.53 0.77
N ARG A 84 3.38 4.34 1.82
CA ARG A 84 3.98 5.66 1.91
C ARG A 84 5.14 5.65 2.89
N LEU A 85 6.07 6.56 2.66
CA LEU A 85 7.26 6.68 3.49
C LEU A 85 7.08 7.82 4.49
N VAL A 86 7.21 7.50 5.77
CA VAL A 86 7.29 8.49 6.84
C VAL A 86 8.77 8.70 7.15
N THR A 87 9.27 9.89 6.84
CA THR A 87 10.63 10.31 7.08
C THR A 87 10.70 11.06 8.41
N LEU A 88 11.58 10.60 9.30
CA LEU A 88 11.88 11.21 10.59
C LEU A 88 13.29 11.80 10.54
N THR A 89 13.46 13.02 11.02
CA THR A 89 14.75 13.71 11.14
C THR A 89 14.87 14.34 12.51
N GLY A 90 16.01 14.19 13.17
CA GLY A 90 16.21 14.69 14.53
C GLY A 90 17.31 13.91 15.25
N THR A 91 17.41 14.13 16.56
CA THR A 91 18.24 13.31 17.46
C THR A 91 17.62 11.92 17.63
N LEU A 92 18.38 10.98 18.18
CA LEU A 92 17.88 9.62 18.44
C LEU A 92 16.64 9.64 19.34
N ASP A 93 16.63 10.47 20.39
CA ASP A 93 15.53 10.58 21.34
C ASP A 93 14.26 11.13 20.68
N GLU A 94 14.38 12.23 19.93
CA GLU A 94 13.29 12.82 19.13
C GLU A 94 12.71 11.79 18.14
N GLN A 95 13.58 11.05 17.45
CA GLN A 95 13.16 9.99 16.52
C GLN A 95 12.44 8.86 17.23
N MET A 96 12.96 8.39 18.36
CA MET A 96 12.33 7.31 19.14
C MET A 96 10.95 7.73 19.67
N HIS A 97 10.81 8.98 20.13
CA HIS A 97 9.52 9.51 20.57
C HIS A 97 8.52 9.57 19.40
N ALA A 98 8.97 10.05 18.23
CA ALA A 98 8.13 10.05 17.02
C ALA A 98 7.72 8.63 16.58
N VAL A 99 8.62 7.66 16.67
CA VAL A 99 8.33 6.24 16.36
C VAL A 99 7.27 5.70 17.32
N ASP A 100 7.40 5.95 18.62
CA ASP A 100 6.42 5.50 19.62
C ASP A 100 5.02 6.07 19.35
N LEU A 101 4.91 7.38 19.10
CA LEU A 101 3.64 8.03 18.76
C LEU A 101 3.00 7.43 17.50
N ILE A 102 3.80 7.19 16.46
CA ILE A 102 3.33 6.60 15.20
C ILE A 102 2.87 5.15 15.41
N VAL A 103 3.69 4.31 16.05
CA VAL A 103 3.38 2.90 16.28
C VAL A 103 2.18 2.75 17.19
N SER A 104 2.10 3.52 18.26
CA SER A 104 0.94 3.58 19.16
C SER A 104 -0.32 3.93 18.37
N LYS A 105 -0.26 4.96 17.51
CA LYS A 105 -1.40 5.34 16.69
C LYS A 105 -1.81 4.28 15.68
N LEU A 106 -0.85 3.61 15.05
CA LEU A 106 -1.11 2.52 14.12
C LEU A 106 -1.74 1.31 14.82
N SER A 107 -1.33 1.01 16.05
CA SER A 107 -1.86 -0.12 16.83
C SER A 107 -3.33 0.02 17.21
N GLU A 108 -3.84 1.25 17.34
CA GLU A 108 -5.26 1.53 17.56
C GLU A 108 -6.14 1.23 16.34
N ASP A 109 -5.55 1.01 15.16
CA ASP A 109 -6.31 0.74 13.95
C ASP A 109 -6.66 -0.75 13.85
N SER A 110 -7.95 -1.07 13.99
CA SER A 110 -8.42 -2.45 13.77
C SER A 110 -8.12 -2.95 12.35
N HIS A 111 -8.03 -2.05 11.36
CA HIS A 111 -7.70 -2.38 9.97
C HIS A 111 -6.20 -2.45 9.67
N TYR A 112 -5.32 -2.03 10.60
CA TYR A 112 -3.87 -2.16 10.41
C TYR A 112 -3.46 -3.64 10.40
N SER A 113 -4.10 -4.49 11.21
CA SER A 113 -3.89 -5.94 11.19
C SER A 113 -4.19 -6.58 9.81
N GLN A 114 -5.17 -6.05 9.07
CA GLN A 114 -5.56 -6.56 7.76
C GLN A 114 -4.61 -6.06 6.65
N SER A 115 -4.02 -4.88 6.82
CA SER A 115 -3.06 -4.32 5.85
C SER A 115 -1.64 -4.87 6.01
N ILE A 116 -1.21 -5.26 7.21
CA ILE A 116 0.12 -5.89 7.44
C ILE A 116 0.17 -7.38 7.07
N ASN A 117 -0.99 -8.05 6.98
CA ASN A 117 -1.10 -9.45 6.57
C ASN A 117 -1.13 -9.61 5.04
N SER A 118 -1.10 -8.51 4.29
CA SER A 118 -0.75 -8.57 2.87
C SER A 118 0.71 -9.01 2.79
N PRO A 119 1.06 -10.06 2.02
CA PRO A 119 2.45 -10.44 1.83
C PRO A 119 3.21 -9.22 1.32
N MET A 120 4.15 -8.71 2.12
CA MET A 120 4.95 -7.54 1.74
C MET A 120 5.66 -7.87 0.42
N SER A 121 5.46 -7.05 -0.61
CA SER A 121 6.12 -7.21 -1.92
C SER A 121 7.62 -6.86 -1.90
N TYR A 122 8.25 -6.76 -0.73
CA TYR A 122 9.68 -6.48 -0.60
C TYR A 122 10.49 -7.67 -1.13
N PRO A 123 11.29 -7.52 -2.20
CA PRO A 123 12.21 -8.57 -2.62
C PRO A 123 13.29 -8.72 -1.54
N GLY A 124 13.21 -9.80 -0.76
CA GLY A 124 14.25 -10.15 0.23
C GLY A 124 13.78 -10.68 1.58
N VAL A 125 12.47 -10.69 1.89
CA VAL A 125 11.96 -11.21 3.17
C VAL A 125 10.99 -12.36 2.92
N SER A 126 11.53 -13.55 2.68
CA SER A 126 10.77 -14.80 2.77
C SER A 126 10.58 -15.15 4.25
N SER A 127 9.52 -14.62 4.87
CA SER A 127 9.06 -15.17 6.16
C SER A 127 8.31 -16.48 5.87
N SER A 128 9.08 -17.55 5.81
CA SER A 128 8.60 -18.92 5.87
C SER A 128 8.20 -19.21 7.31
N GLY A 129 6.92 -19.49 7.58
CA GLY A 129 6.48 -20.04 8.86
C GLY A 129 5.02 -19.77 9.21
N TYR A 130 4.32 -20.87 9.53
CA TYR A 130 3.04 -21.00 10.26
C TYR A 130 1.75 -21.32 9.48
N HIS A 131 1.61 -22.65 9.31
CA HIS A 131 0.43 -23.51 9.44
C HIS A 131 -0.83 -22.96 10.16
N GLY A 132 -2.01 -23.29 9.62
CA GLY A 132 -2.99 -24.12 10.36
C GLY A 132 -4.40 -23.60 10.71
N ALA A 133 -5.32 -23.60 9.72
CA ALA A 133 -6.77 -24.00 9.80
C ALA A 133 -7.76 -23.29 10.78
N PRO A 134 -9.11 -23.55 10.72
CA PRO A 134 -9.97 -24.11 9.67
C PRO A 134 -11.20 -23.22 9.30
N SER A 135 -11.89 -23.65 8.25
CA SER A 135 -13.19 -23.18 7.76
C SER A 135 -14.34 -23.35 8.77
N LEU A 136 -15.27 -22.40 8.80
CA LEU A 136 -16.65 -22.62 9.23
C LEU A 136 -17.62 -21.97 8.24
N LEU A 137 -18.38 -22.82 7.55
CA LEU A 137 -19.63 -22.49 6.86
C LEU A 137 -20.70 -22.09 7.90
N PRO A 138 -21.76 -21.40 7.48
CA PRO A 138 -23.06 -22.01 7.67
C PRO A 138 -23.93 -22.03 6.42
N SER A 139 -24.65 -23.14 6.33
CA SER A 139 -25.73 -23.47 5.41
C SER A 139 -27.03 -22.77 5.81
N GLY A 140 -27.79 -22.28 4.83
CA GLY A 140 -29.17 -21.81 5.00
C GLY A 140 -29.75 -21.29 3.68
N ASN A 141 -30.70 -22.02 3.12
CA ASN A 141 -31.36 -21.81 1.82
C ASN A 141 -32.81 -21.28 2.05
N PRO A 142 -33.65 -21.07 1.02
CA PRO A 142 -34.01 -19.80 0.36
C PRO A 142 -35.47 -19.33 0.65
N SER A 143 -35.82 -18.07 0.36
CA SER A 143 -37.10 -17.65 -0.29
C SER A 143 -37.35 -16.14 -0.21
N ASP A 144 -37.60 -15.58 -1.39
CA ASP A 144 -38.65 -14.63 -1.79
C ASP A 144 -39.19 -13.59 -0.79
N TYR A 145 -39.11 -12.31 -1.16
CA TYR A 145 -40.30 -11.49 -1.41
C TYR A 145 -39.94 -10.26 -2.26
N ILE A 146 -40.58 -10.16 -3.42
CA ILE A 146 -40.74 -8.93 -4.21
C ILE A 146 -41.83 -8.09 -3.53
N THR A 147 -41.62 -6.77 -3.36
CA THR A 147 -42.71 -5.77 -3.31
C THR A 147 -42.21 -4.38 -3.73
N ASN A 148 -42.95 -3.79 -4.65
CA ASN A 148 -42.74 -2.50 -5.32
C ASN A 148 -43.08 -1.28 -4.45
N GLY A 149 -42.36 -0.16 -4.62
CA GLY A 149 -42.78 1.18 -4.17
C GLY A 149 -41.76 2.30 -4.52
N PRO A 150 -42.17 3.53 -4.86
CA PRO A 150 -41.44 4.41 -5.79
C PRO A 150 -40.56 5.48 -5.10
N GLY A 151 -39.42 5.79 -5.74
CA GLY A 151 -38.62 7.01 -5.54
C GLY A 151 -37.74 7.03 -4.29
N VAL A 152 -36.41 7.00 -4.45
CA VAL A 152 -35.53 8.18 -4.52
C VAL A 152 -34.19 7.74 -5.16
N LYS A 153 -33.66 8.52 -6.12
CA LYS A 153 -32.30 8.32 -6.64
C LYS A 153 -31.31 8.84 -5.60
N PHE A 154 -30.73 7.95 -4.80
CA PHE A 154 -29.50 8.23 -4.07
C PHE A 154 -28.46 7.21 -4.49
N GLU A 155 -27.46 7.69 -5.22
CA GLU A 155 -26.24 6.99 -5.59
C GLU A 155 -25.41 6.81 -4.31
N ASN A 156 -25.71 5.72 -3.60
CA ASN A 156 -25.09 5.38 -2.33
C ASN A 156 -23.70 4.79 -2.60
N SER A 157 -22.73 5.70 -2.80
CA SER A 157 -21.29 5.44 -2.93
C SER A 157 -20.67 5.04 -1.59
N LYS A 158 -21.14 3.93 -1.02
CA LYS A 158 -20.74 3.51 0.32
C LYS A 158 -20.66 2.01 0.50
N GLU A 159 -20.04 1.27 -0.43
CA GLU A 159 -19.58 -0.11 -0.15
C GLU A 159 -18.61 -0.75 -1.18
N GLU A 160 -17.99 0.01 -2.10
CA GLU A 160 -17.11 -0.62 -3.12
C GLU A 160 -15.61 -0.64 -2.78
N ARG A 161 -15.20 -0.22 -1.57
CA ARG A 161 -13.76 -0.12 -1.21
C ARG A 161 -13.10 -1.43 -0.75
N SER A 162 -13.83 -2.52 -0.57
CA SER A 162 -13.24 -3.78 -0.06
C SER A 162 -12.89 -4.82 -1.13
N ASN A 163 -13.39 -4.66 -2.37
CA ASN A 163 -13.29 -5.70 -3.42
C ASN A 163 -12.85 -5.12 -4.78
N SER A 164 -12.12 -3.99 -4.78
CA SER A 164 -11.69 -3.33 -6.01
C SER A 164 -10.28 -2.74 -5.86
N LEU A 165 -9.39 -3.07 -6.78
CA LEU A 165 -8.01 -2.58 -6.90
C LEU A 165 -7.90 -1.73 -8.16
N THR A 166 -7.14 -0.63 -8.11
CA THR A 166 -6.86 0.19 -9.29
C THR A 166 -5.36 0.38 -9.45
N ILE A 167 -4.83 0.05 -10.62
CA ILE A 167 -3.41 0.19 -10.97
C ILE A 167 -3.22 1.08 -12.20
N GLY A 168 -2.07 1.75 -12.30
CA GLY A 168 -1.66 2.52 -13.47
C GLY A 168 -0.84 1.67 -14.44
N VAL A 169 -1.12 1.82 -15.73
CA VAL A 169 -0.33 1.21 -16.82
C VAL A 169 -0.03 2.27 -17.86
N LEU A 170 1.25 2.48 -18.18
CA LEU A 170 1.67 3.40 -19.23
C LEU A 170 0.90 3.15 -20.54
N ASP A 171 0.47 4.22 -21.22
CA ASP A 171 -0.33 4.11 -22.44
C ASP A 171 0.35 3.24 -23.51
N GLY A 172 1.69 3.31 -23.62
CA GLY A 172 2.47 2.46 -24.53
C GLY A 172 2.42 0.95 -24.21
N HIS A 173 2.18 0.57 -22.95
CA HIS A 173 2.17 -0.83 -22.51
C HIS A 173 0.76 -1.42 -22.39
N VAL A 174 -0.28 -0.58 -22.36
CA VAL A 174 -1.68 -1.03 -22.19
C VAL A 174 -2.11 -2.02 -23.28
N GLY A 175 -1.55 -1.90 -24.49
CA GLY A 175 -1.82 -2.80 -25.61
C GLY A 175 -1.46 -4.26 -25.32
N PHE A 176 -0.44 -4.52 -24.50
CA PHE A 176 -0.03 -5.86 -24.09
C PHE A 176 -0.98 -6.46 -23.05
N VAL A 177 -1.56 -5.61 -22.21
CA VAL A 177 -2.58 -6.00 -21.22
C VAL A 177 -3.91 -6.31 -21.89
N VAL A 178 -4.35 -5.48 -22.84
CA VAL A 178 -5.60 -5.69 -23.61
C VAL A 178 -5.48 -6.86 -24.58
N GLY A 179 -4.38 -6.90 -25.34
CA GLY A 179 -4.16 -7.85 -26.43
C GLY A 179 -5.04 -7.58 -27.66
N ARG A 180 -4.66 -8.14 -28.82
CA ARG A 180 -5.40 -8.00 -30.07
C ARG A 180 -6.83 -8.52 -29.91
N GLY A 181 -7.83 -7.66 -30.16
CA GLY A 181 -9.25 -8.00 -30.00
C GLY A 181 -9.70 -8.22 -28.55
N GLY A 182 -8.94 -7.71 -27.57
CA GLY A 182 -9.24 -7.89 -26.15
C GLY A 182 -8.96 -9.28 -25.59
N ARG A 183 -8.27 -10.16 -26.34
CA ARG A 183 -8.05 -11.56 -25.94
C ARG A 183 -7.29 -11.69 -24.61
N ASN A 184 -6.24 -10.89 -24.39
CA ASN A 184 -5.48 -10.98 -23.15
C ASN A 184 -6.31 -10.49 -21.95
N ILE A 185 -7.03 -9.37 -22.07
CA ILE A 185 -7.87 -8.89 -20.95
C ILE A 185 -9.03 -9.84 -20.66
N MET A 186 -9.60 -10.48 -21.69
CA MET A 186 -10.62 -11.53 -21.50
C MET A 186 -10.03 -12.75 -20.79
N GLU A 187 -8.85 -13.22 -21.19
CA GLU A 187 -8.13 -14.33 -20.54
C GLU A 187 -7.81 -13.99 -19.07
N ILE A 188 -7.31 -12.78 -18.81
CA ILE A 188 -7.03 -12.30 -17.45
C ILE A 188 -8.31 -12.33 -16.62
N SER A 189 -9.41 -11.80 -17.15
CA SER A 189 -10.70 -11.77 -16.44
C SER A 189 -11.24 -13.18 -16.18
N GLN A 190 -11.15 -14.07 -17.17
CA GLN A 190 -11.63 -15.45 -17.08
C GLN A 190 -10.79 -16.29 -16.09
N THR A 191 -9.47 -16.20 -16.18
CA THR A 191 -8.54 -17.00 -15.37
C THR A 191 -8.52 -16.55 -13.92
N SER A 192 -8.56 -15.24 -13.70
CA SER A 192 -8.57 -14.68 -12.36
C SER A 192 -9.95 -14.77 -11.69
N GLY A 193 -11.04 -14.82 -12.48
CA GLY A 193 -12.40 -14.63 -11.97
C GLY A 193 -12.68 -13.19 -11.51
N ALA A 194 -11.79 -12.24 -11.81
CA ALA A 194 -11.98 -10.82 -11.54
C ALA A 194 -12.57 -10.12 -12.77
N ARG A 195 -13.30 -9.03 -12.51
CA ARG A 195 -13.74 -8.10 -13.54
C ARG A 195 -12.67 -7.05 -13.75
N VAL A 196 -12.08 -7.00 -14.94
CA VAL A 196 -11.06 -6.01 -15.30
C VAL A 196 -11.65 -4.96 -16.24
N LYS A 197 -11.46 -3.69 -15.90
CA LYS A 197 -11.82 -2.52 -16.71
C LYS A 197 -10.59 -1.66 -16.94
N ILE A 198 -10.47 -1.08 -18.12
CA ILE A 198 -9.41 -0.13 -18.47
C ILE A 198 -10.09 1.19 -18.85
N SER A 199 -9.62 2.31 -18.32
CA SER A 199 -10.09 3.66 -18.69
C SER A 199 -9.94 3.89 -20.18
N ASP A 200 -10.73 4.76 -20.80
CA ASP A 200 -10.64 5.02 -22.24
C ASP A 200 -9.31 5.66 -22.67
N ARG A 201 -9.04 5.68 -23.98
CA ARG A 201 -7.81 6.30 -24.50
C ARG A 201 -7.88 7.80 -24.24
N GLY A 202 -6.88 8.36 -23.56
CA GLY A 202 -6.87 9.76 -23.14
C GLY A 202 -7.44 10.01 -21.74
N ASP A 203 -8.06 9.01 -21.10
CA ASP A 203 -8.48 9.07 -19.70
C ASP A 203 -7.36 8.53 -18.80
N TYR A 204 -6.41 9.41 -18.52
CA TYR A 204 -5.21 9.11 -17.72
C TYR A 204 -5.40 9.44 -16.25
N ILE A 205 -4.59 8.81 -15.40
CA ILE A 205 -4.48 9.19 -14.00
C ILE A 205 -3.86 10.60 -13.94
N SER A 206 -4.49 11.50 -13.18
CA SER A 206 -4.11 12.92 -13.12
C SER A 206 -2.63 13.10 -12.79
N GLY A 207 -1.91 13.85 -13.64
CA GLY A 207 -0.47 14.09 -13.49
C GLY A 207 0.42 12.99 -14.07
N THR A 208 -0.13 11.97 -14.73
CA THR A 208 0.61 10.86 -15.33
C THR A 208 0.20 10.60 -16.78
N SER A 209 0.96 9.77 -17.50
CA SER A 209 0.61 9.20 -18.81
C SER A 209 0.08 7.76 -18.70
N GLU A 210 -0.42 7.39 -17.52
CA GLU A 210 -0.88 6.03 -17.22
C GLU A 210 -2.39 5.90 -17.36
N ARG A 211 -2.84 4.85 -18.07
CA ARG A 211 -4.25 4.44 -18.09
C ARG A 211 -4.59 3.68 -16.82
N LYS A 212 -5.80 3.91 -16.35
CA LYS A 212 -6.34 3.32 -15.13
C LYS A 212 -6.88 1.93 -15.43
N VAL A 213 -6.38 0.91 -14.73
CA VAL A 213 -6.92 -0.45 -14.78
C VAL A 213 -7.60 -0.74 -13.45
N THR A 214 -8.94 -0.88 -13.47
CA THR A 214 -9.75 -1.22 -12.30
C THR A 214 -10.07 -2.72 -12.32
N ILE A 215 -9.72 -3.41 -11.24
CA ILE A 215 -9.90 -4.85 -11.04
C ILE A 215 -10.86 -5.04 -9.88
N THR A 216 -12.00 -5.68 -10.10
CA THR A 216 -13.03 -5.89 -9.08
C THR A 216 -13.32 -7.38 -8.91
N GLY A 217 -13.34 -7.88 -7.68
CA GLY A 217 -13.58 -9.30 -7.41
C GLY A 217 -13.22 -9.70 -5.97
N SER A 218 -13.12 -11.01 -5.72
CA SER A 218 -12.57 -11.49 -4.44
C SER A 218 -11.08 -11.14 -4.32
N GLN A 219 -10.54 -11.09 -3.11
CA GLN A 219 -9.12 -10.80 -2.88
C GLN A 219 -8.19 -11.71 -3.70
N ARG A 220 -8.50 -13.01 -3.77
CA ARG A 220 -7.76 -14.00 -4.57
C ARG A 220 -7.84 -13.70 -6.07
N ALA A 221 -9.03 -13.35 -6.55
CA ALA A 221 -9.25 -13.01 -7.95
C ALA A 221 -8.48 -11.74 -8.33
N ILE A 222 -8.55 -10.70 -7.50
CA ILE A 222 -7.83 -9.44 -7.70
C ILE A 222 -6.33 -9.69 -7.79
N HIS A 223 -5.76 -10.42 -6.84
CA HIS A 223 -4.33 -10.69 -6.80
C HIS A 223 -3.86 -11.52 -8.01
N THR A 224 -4.66 -12.49 -8.43
CA THR A 224 -4.38 -13.28 -9.64
C THR A 224 -4.38 -12.39 -10.89
N ALA A 225 -5.40 -11.52 -11.03
CA ALA A 225 -5.49 -10.58 -12.15
C ALA A 225 -4.32 -9.58 -12.16
N GLU A 226 -3.99 -9.02 -11.00
CA GLU A 226 -2.87 -8.09 -10.80
C GLU A 226 -1.55 -8.72 -11.25
N SER A 227 -1.24 -9.93 -10.78
CA SER A 227 -0.01 -10.65 -11.16
C SER A 227 0.06 -10.89 -12.68
N MET A 228 -1.06 -11.28 -13.30
CA MET A 228 -1.12 -11.47 -14.75
C MET A 228 -0.89 -10.15 -15.52
N ILE A 229 -1.47 -9.04 -15.06
CA ILE A 229 -1.31 -7.73 -15.69
C ILE A 229 0.14 -7.25 -15.56
N LEU A 230 0.72 -7.30 -14.36
CA LEU A 230 2.11 -6.89 -14.13
C LEU A 230 3.07 -7.71 -14.98
N LYS A 231 2.85 -9.01 -15.14
CA LYS A 231 3.64 -9.86 -16.03
C LYS A 231 3.54 -9.43 -17.50
N LYS A 232 2.36 -9.03 -17.98
CA LYS A 232 2.18 -8.53 -19.36
C LYS A 232 2.85 -7.17 -19.55
N VAL A 233 2.83 -6.30 -18.53
CA VAL A 233 3.51 -4.99 -18.55
C VAL A 233 5.02 -5.15 -18.52
N ALA A 234 5.55 -6.05 -17.68
CA ALA A 234 6.97 -6.38 -17.64
C ALA A 234 7.48 -6.90 -19.00
N TYR A 235 6.71 -7.79 -19.63
CA TYR A 235 7.01 -8.26 -20.98
C TYR A 235 6.99 -7.12 -22.03
N ALA A 236 6.07 -6.16 -21.88
CA ALA A 236 6.02 -4.98 -22.74
C ALA A 236 7.26 -4.10 -22.58
N THR A 237 7.70 -3.88 -21.33
CA THR A 237 8.92 -3.10 -21.06
C THR A 237 10.17 -3.77 -21.62
N GLU A 238 10.31 -5.09 -21.49
CA GLU A 238 11.44 -5.84 -22.07
C GLU A 238 11.45 -5.72 -23.59
N LYS A 239 10.29 -5.88 -24.24
CA LYS A 239 10.16 -5.74 -25.70
C LYS A 239 10.36 -4.32 -26.23
N ALA A 240 10.10 -3.29 -25.42
CA ALA A 240 10.32 -1.91 -25.82
C ALA A 240 11.81 -1.56 -25.87
N ILE A 241 12.64 -2.20 -25.04
CA ILE A 241 14.08 -1.98 -24.95
C ILE A 241 14.84 -2.62 -26.12
N GLU A 242 14.32 -3.70 -26.73
CA GLU A 242 14.97 -4.36 -27.88
C GLU A 242 14.77 -3.65 -29.23
N VAL A 243 13.98 -2.58 -29.28
CA VAL A 243 13.59 -1.88 -30.52
C VAL A 243 14.25 -0.50 -30.65
N GLU A 244 15.07 -0.11 -29.67
CA GLU A 244 15.88 1.11 -29.65
C GLU A 244 17.37 0.79 -29.84
#